data_AF-A0A852SZC4-F1
#
_entry.id   AF-A0A852SZC4-F1
#
_cell.length_a   1.000
_cell.length_b   1.000
_cell.length_c   1.000
_cell.angle_alpha   90.00
_cell.angle_beta   90.00
_cell.angle_gamma   90.00
#
_symmetry.space_group_name_H-M   'P 1'
#
loop_
_entity.id
_entity.type
_entity.pdbx_description
1 polymer ?
#
loop_
_entity_poly.entity_id
_entity_poly.type
_entity_poly.pdbx_seq_one_letter_code
_entity_poly.pdbx_strand_id
1 'polypeptide(L)'
;MSPEELQTLAHLRRARDLIDRDYAKPLDVPTMAARAFMSPAHFSRQFRAAYGETPYSYLMTRRIERAMALLRTGMSVTDACMAVGCTSLGSFSSKFSEVVGMTPTDYRAREHEAVRAMPDCIAKQRTRPVRSKA
;
A
#
# COMPACT_ATOMS: atom_id res chain seq x y z
N MET A 1 -0.57 8.24 -27.89
CA MET A 1 -0.21 7.06 -27.08
C MET A 1 -0.08 5.89 -28.04
N SER A 2 1.09 5.26 -28.12
CA SER A 2 1.36 4.16 -29.05
C SER A 2 0.69 2.85 -28.59
N PRO A 3 0.44 1.89 -29.48
CA PRO A 3 -0.06 0.57 -29.09
C PRO A 3 0.84 -0.15 -28.06
N GLU A 4 2.16 0.05 -28.16
CA GLU A 4 3.15 -0.51 -27.24
C GLU A 4 3.05 0.12 -25.83
N GLU A 5 2.83 1.43 -25.75
CA GLU A 5 2.58 2.14 -24.48
C GLU A 5 1.31 1.61 -23.80
N LEU A 6 0.23 1.41 -24.55
CA LEU A 6 -1.02 0.84 -24.03
C LEU A 6 -0.83 -0.57 -23.49
N GLN A 7 -0.08 -1.42 -24.21
CA GLN A 7 0.22 -2.77 -23.75
C GLN A 7 1.05 -2.77 -22.47
N THR A 8 2.03 -1.87 -22.38
CA THR A 8 2.85 -1.67 -21.18
C THR A 8 2.00 -1.25 -19.98
N LEU A 9 1.08 -0.28 -20.16
CA LEU A 9 0.17 0.13 -19.09
C LEU A 9 -0.75 -1.01 -18.64
N ALA A 10 -1.22 -1.86 -19.56
CA ALA A 10 -2.02 -3.03 -19.22
C ALA A 10 -1.22 -4.09 -18.40
N HIS A 11 0.08 -4.27 -18.70
CA HIS A 11 0.98 -5.10 -17.90
C HIS A 11 1.17 -4.54 -16.48
N LEU A 12 1.47 -3.25 -16.37
CA LEU A 12 1.66 -2.59 -15.08
C LEU A 12 0.39 -2.59 -14.23
N ARG A 13 -0.79 -2.43 -14.85
CA ARG A 13 -2.08 -2.51 -14.17
C ARG A 13 -2.32 -3.90 -13.58
N ARG A 14 -1.97 -4.97 -14.29
CA ARG A 14 -2.07 -6.35 -13.76
C ARG A 14 -1.25 -6.57 -12.49
N ALA A 15 -0.04 -6.01 -12.44
CA ALA A 15 0.78 -6.06 -11.22
C ALA A 15 0.22 -5.20 -10.10
N ARG A 16 -0.28 -4.00 -10.40
CA ARG A 16 -0.96 -3.16 -9.40
C ARG A 16 -2.19 -3.85 -8.81
N ASP A 17 -3.02 -4.46 -9.66
CA ASP A 17 -4.23 -5.16 -9.23
C ASP A 17 -3.88 -6.40 -8.36
N LEU A 18 -2.76 -7.07 -8.63
CA LEU A 18 -2.21 -8.09 -7.74
C LEU A 18 -1.86 -7.51 -6.37
N ILE A 19 -1.14 -6.39 -6.32
CA ILE A 19 -0.78 -5.72 -5.06
C ILE A 19 -2.04 -5.32 -4.29
N ASP A 20 -3.01 -4.70 -4.95
CA ASP A 20 -4.22 -4.19 -4.32
C ASP A 20 -5.09 -5.31 -3.72
N ARG A 21 -5.11 -6.49 -4.35
CA ARG A 21 -5.88 -7.65 -3.91
C ARG A 21 -5.14 -8.50 -2.87
N ASP A 22 -3.84 -8.69 -3.08
CA ASP A 22 -3.03 -9.68 -2.36
C ASP A 22 -1.98 -9.03 -1.43
N TYR A 23 -2.16 -7.77 -1.03
CA TYR A 23 -1.18 -6.99 -0.24
C TYR A 23 -0.64 -7.71 1.02
N ALA A 24 -1.45 -8.57 1.65
CA ALA A 24 -1.07 -9.29 2.87
C ALA A 24 -0.17 -10.51 2.61
N LYS A 25 -0.09 -10.98 1.35
CA LYS A 25 0.78 -12.10 0.97
C LYS A 25 2.25 -11.64 0.93
N PRO A 26 3.22 -12.56 1.00
CA PRO A 26 4.64 -12.26 0.82
C PRO A 26 4.90 -11.88 -0.65
N LEU A 27 4.64 -10.62 -1.01
CA LEU A 27 4.88 -10.08 -2.34
C LEU A 27 6.23 -9.37 -2.37
N ASP A 28 7.16 -9.90 -3.16
CA ASP A 28 8.43 -9.27 -3.49
C ASP A 28 8.42 -8.67 -4.90
N VAL A 29 9.44 -7.87 -5.23
CA VAL A 29 9.55 -7.23 -6.55
C VAL A 29 9.58 -8.26 -7.70
N PRO A 30 10.33 -9.38 -7.60
CA PRO A 30 10.25 -10.45 -8.60
C PRO A 30 8.84 -10.99 -8.85
N THR A 31 8.07 -11.28 -7.80
CA THR A 31 6.68 -11.78 -7.91
C THR A 31 5.78 -10.77 -8.62
N MET A 32 5.89 -9.48 -8.25
CA MET A 32 5.12 -8.41 -8.88
C MET A 32 5.52 -8.20 -10.35
N ALA A 33 6.81 -8.28 -10.67
CA ALA A 33 7.34 -8.12 -12.02
C ALA A 33 6.91 -9.27 -12.94
N ALA A 34 6.92 -10.51 -12.44
CA ALA A 34 6.45 -11.68 -13.16
C ALA A 34 4.98 -11.53 -13.57
N ARG A 35 4.14 -10.92 -12.71
CA ARG A 35 2.74 -10.64 -13.03
C ARG A 35 2.56 -9.62 -14.16
N ALA A 36 3.54 -8.74 -14.35
CA ALA A 36 3.61 -7.78 -15.45
C ALA A 36 4.37 -8.31 -16.67
N PHE A 37 4.85 -9.56 -16.69
CA PHE A 37 5.67 -10.11 -17.79
C PHE A 37 6.94 -9.29 -18.06
N MET A 38 7.58 -8.80 -17.00
CA MET A 38 8.77 -7.96 -17.08
C MET A 38 9.89 -8.47 -16.18
N SER A 39 11.13 -8.15 -16.53
CA SER A 39 12.25 -8.31 -15.59
C SER A 39 12.11 -7.36 -14.40
N PRO A 40 12.60 -7.69 -13.19
CA PRO A 40 12.42 -6.86 -11.99
C PRO A 40 12.91 -5.42 -12.13
N ALA A 41 14.05 -5.22 -12.80
CA ALA A 41 14.63 -3.90 -13.02
C ALA A 41 13.80 -3.06 -13.99
N HIS A 42 13.35 -3.65 -15.11
CA HIS A 42 12.50 -2.97 -16.08
C HIS A 42 11.14 -2.63 -15.44
N PHE A 43 10.53 -3.59 -14.76
CA PHE A 43 9.27 -3.42 -14.04
C PHE A 43 9.34 -2.26 -13.05
N SER A 44 10.37 -2.20 -12.21
CA SER A 44 10.50 -1.16 -11.20
C SER A 44 10.59 0.25 -11.81
N ARG A 45 11.30 0.40 -12.93
CA ARG A 45 11.38 1.67 -13.67
C ARG A 45 10.04 2.05 -14.29
N GLN A 46 9.41 1.14 -15.02
CA GLN A 46 8.13 1.40 -15.69
C GLN A 46 6.99 1.65 -14.69
N PHE A 47 6.95 0.91 -13.58
CA PHE A 47 5.97 1.10 -12.51
C PHE A 47 6.11 2.48 -11.86
N ARG A 48 7.35 2.91 -11.56
CA ARG A 48 7.60 4.25 -11.05
C ARG A 48 7.24 5.34 -12.05
N ALA A 49 7.56 5.15 -13.33
CA ALA A 49 7.18 6.11 -14.37
C ALA A 49 5.66 6.24 -14.49
N ALA A 50 4.92 5.13 -14.41
CA ALA A 50 3.46 5.11 -14.55
C ALA A 50 2.70 5.57 -13.30
N TYR A 51 3.19 5.24 -12.09
CA TYR A 51 2.45 5.45 -10.83
C TYR A 51 3.14 6.41 -9.85
N GLY A 52 4.32 6.92 -10.16
CA GLY A 52 5.03 7.91 -9.36
C GLY A 52 5.81 7.36 -8.16
N GLU A 53 5.71 6.07 -7.85
CA GLU A 53 6.45 5.43 -6.76
C GLU A 53 6.94 4.02 -7.13
N THR A 54 7.88 3.47 -6.36
CA THR A 54 8.39 2.11 -6.61
C THR A 54 7.34 1.04 -6.24
N PRO A 55 7.40 -0.18 -6.83
CA PRO A 55 6.45 -1.25 -6.50
C PRO A 55 6.39 -1.59 -5.00
N TYR A 56 7.55 -1.67 -4.34
CA TYR A 56 7.62 -1.93 -2.90
C TYR A 56 7.01 -0.78 -2.07
N SER A 57 7.26 0.46 -2.48
CA SER A 57 6.66 1.64 -1.86
C SER A 57 5.14 1.60 -1.94
N TYR A 58 4.60 1.27 -3.12
CA TYR A 58 3.16 1.15 -3.36
C TYR A 58 2.53 0.05 -2.50
N LEU A 59 3.14 -1.16 -2.50
CA LEU A 59 2.71 -2.26 -1.64
C LEU A 59 2.64 -1.83 -0.17
N MET A 60 3.67 -1.15 0.31
CA MET A 60 3.72 -0.72 1.69
C MET A 60 2.68 0.36 2.00
N THR A 61 2.42 1.29 1.09
CA THR A 61 1.31 2.27 1.22
C THR A 61 -0.03 1.55 1.37
N ARG A 62 -0.28 0.52 0.56
CA ARG A 62 -1.51 -0.30 0.65
C ARG A 62 -1.60 -1.05 1.98
N ARG A 63 -0.48 -1.54 2.49
CA ARG A 63 -0.42 -2.18 3.81
C ARG A 63 -0.73 -1.19 4.93
N ILE A 64 -0.15 0.02 4.95
CA ILE A 64 -0.49 0.97 6.02
C ILE A 64 -1.93 1.47 5.90
N GLU A 65 -2.45 1.69 4.68
CA GLU A 65 -3.87 2.02 4.47
C GLU A 65 -4.78 0.98 5.12
N ARG A 66 -4.47 -0.31 4.94
CA ARG A 66 -5.23 -1.38 5.58
C ARG A 66 -5.00 -1.44 7.09
N ALA A 67 -3.77 -1.23 7.56
CA ALA A 67 -3.46 -1.22 8.99
C ALA A 67 -4.20 -0.09 9.71
N MET A 68 -4.28 1.11 9.10
CA MET A 68 -5.08 2.21 9.62
C MET A 68 -6.52 1.78 9.86
N ALA A 69 -7.15 1.09 8.91
CA ALA A 69 -8.52 0.60 9.08
C ALA A 69 -8.64 -0.38 10.27
N LEU A 70 -7.69 -1.29 10.44
CA LEU A 70 -7.66 -2.25 11.56
C LEU A 70 -7.44 -1.56 12.92
N LEU A 71 -6.56 -0.55 12.97
CA LEU A 71 -6.31 0.20 14.20
C LEU A 71 -7.55 0.98 14.64
N ARG A 72 -8.35 1.51 13.69
CA ARG A 72 -9.62 2.20 14.00
C ARG A 72 -10.65 1.29 14.66
N THR A 73 -10.58 -0.02 14.41
CA THR A 73 -11.46 -1.01 15.05
C THR A 73 -10.91 -1.53 16.38
N GLY A 74 -9.79 -0.97 16.87
CA GLY A 74 -9.20 -1.29 18.17
C GLY A 74 -8.14 -2.39 18.15
N MET A 75 -7.81 -2.96 16.98
CA MET A 75 -6.75 -3.98 16.83
C MET A 75 -5.41 -3.47 17.41
N SER A 76 -4.61 -4.36 18.00
CA SER A 76 -3.28 -3.98 18.50
C SER A 76 -2.34 -3.61 17.33
N VAL A 77 -1.30 -2.82 17.62
CA VAL A 77 -0.31 -2.43 16.60
C VAL A 77 0.40 -3.67 16.03
N THR A 78 0.75 -4.62 16.90
CA THR A 78 1.41 -5.87 16.50
C THR A 78 0.51 -6.72 15.61
N ASP A 79 -0.75 -6.92 16.00
CA ASP A 79 -1.68 -7.73 15.21
C ASP A 79 -1.98 -7.07 13.85
N ALA A 80 -2.15 -5.75 13.82
CA ALA A 80 -2.34 -5.01 12.58
C ALA A 80 -1.12 -5.15 11.64
N CYS A 81 0.10 -5.06 12.18
CA CYS A 81 1.34 -5.28 11.43
C CYS A 81 1.37 -6.66 10.77
N MET A 82 1.08 -7.71 11.54
CA MET A 82 1.09 -9.08 11.04
C MET A 82 -0.05 -9.33 10.05
N ALA A 83 -1.26 -8.81 10.32
CA ALA A 83 -2.44 -8.98 9.47
C ALA A 83 -2.28 -8.35 8.08
N VAL A 84 -1.49 -7.28 7.95
CA VAL A 84 -1.18 -6.66 6.64
C VAL A 84 0.04 -7.28 5.95
N GLY A 85 0.62 -8.35 6.51
CA GLY A 85 1.74 -9.08 5.91
C GLY A 85 3.11 -8.47 6.13
N CYS A 86 3.25 -7.54 7.09
CA CYS A 86 4.56 -7.05 7.52
C CYS A 86 5.20 -8.03 8.50
N THR A 87 6.51 -8.22 8.39
CA THR A 87 7.28 -9.18 9.20
C THR A 87 8.11 -8.54 10.31
N SER A 88 8.16 -7.20 10.34
CA SER A 88 8.94 -6.43 11.31
C SER A 88 8.11 -5.26 11.83
N LEU A 89 7.86 -5.26 13.14
CA LEU A 89 7.13 -4.21 13.83
C LEU A 89 7.85 -2.85 13.75
N GLY A 90 9.19 -2.86 13.83
CA GLY A 90 10.01 -1.66 13.74
C GLY A 90 9.91 -1.02 12.35
N SER A 91 10.13 -1.82 11.29
CA SER A 91 10.02 -1.33 9.91
C SER A 91 8.60 -0.87 9.57
N PHE A 92 7.58 -1.59 10.06
CA PHE A 92 6.18 -1.20 9.93
C PHE A 92 5.92 0.15 10.61
N SER A 93 6.35 0.33 11.86
CA SER A 93 6.08 1.55 12.63
C SER A 93 6.77 2.77 12.02
N SER A 94 8.04 2.66 11.62
CA SER A 94 8.74 3.75 10.93
C SER A 94 8.03 4.16 9.64
N LYS A 95 7.59 3.17 8.86
CA LYS A 95 6.93 3.43 7.58
C LYS A 95 5.51 3.94 7.73
N PHE A 96 4.80 3.48 8.75
CA PHE A 96 3.51 4.04 9.15
C PHE A 96 3.65 5.53 9.48
N SER A 97 4.61 5.88 10.34
CA SER A 97 4.86 7.28 10.71
C SER A 97 5.26 8.15 9.52
N GLU A 98 6.11 7.65 8.62
CA GLU A 98 6.48 8.33 7.37
C GLU A 98 5.25 8.66 6.51
N VAL A 99 4.31 7.71 6.40
CA VAL A 99 3.16 7.82 5.48
C VAL A 99 1.97 8.54 6.11
N VAL A 100 1.75 8.38 7.41
CA VAL A 100 0.57 8.89 8.15
C VAL A 100 0.88 10.17 8.93
N GLY A 101 2.16 10.44 9.23
CA GLY A 101 2.60 11.61 10.00
C GLY A 101 2.49 11.47 11.53
N MET A 102 2.13 10.29 12.04
CA MET A 102 2.12 9.97 13.48
C MET A 102 2.33 8.48 13.71
N THR A 103 2.65 8.08 14.94
CA THR A 103 2.91 6.67 15.26
C THR A 103 1.65 5.81 15.17
N PRO A 104 1.76 4.48 14.95
CA PRO A 104 0.60 3.58 14.98
C PRO A 104 -0.15 3.61 16.32
N THR A 105 0.56 3.76 17.43
CA THR A 105 -0.02 3.83 18.78
C THR A 105 -0.86 5.09 18.97
N ASP A 106 -0.31 6.25 18.61
CA ASP A 106 -1.03 7.52 18.69
C ASP A 106 -2.23 7.51 17.75
N TYR A 107 -2.03 6.99 16.54
CA TYR A 107 -3.11 6.85 15.56
C TYR A 107 -4.25 5.97 16.11
N ARG A 108 -3.95 4.83 16.74
CA ARG A 108 -4.95 3.96 17.36
C ARG A 108 -5.69 4.64 18.52
N ALA A 109 -4.99 5.43 19.33
CA ALA A 109 -5.56 6.09 20.51
C ALA A 109 -6.50 7.27 20.16
N ARG A 110 -6.37 7.83 18.95
CA ARG A 110 -7.23 8.92 18.48
C ARG A 110 -8.67 8.48 18.28
N GLU A 111 -9.58 9.44 18.37
CA GLU A 111 -10.97 9.26 18.01
C GLU A 111 -11.14 9.14 16.48
N HIS A 112 -11.91 8.13 16.06
CA HIS A 112 -12.19 7.83 14.65
C HIS A 112 -13.68 7.80 14.33
N GLU A 113 -14.53 8.39 15.16
CA GLU A 113 -16.00 8.33 15.02
C GLU A 113 -16.47 8.76 13.62
N ALA A 114 -16.02 9.92 13.14
CA ALA A 114 -16.38 10.43 11.81
C ALA A 114 -16.02 9.45 10.68
N VAL A 115 -14.87 8.76 10.79
CA VAL A 115 -14.45 7.79 9.77
C VAL A 115 -15.20 6.47 9.91
N ARG A 116 -15.52 6.03 11.14
CA ARG A 116 -16.30 4.82 11.41
C ARG A 116 -17.76 4.96 10.99
N ALA A 117 -18.30 6.18 10.98
CA ALA A 117 -19.64 6.47 10.51
C ALA A 117 -19.76 6.45 8.96
N MET A 118 -18.63 6.53 8.24
CA MET A 118 -18.65 6.48 6.77
C MET A 118 -18.77 5.03 6.26
N PRO A 119 -19.47 4.80 5.14
CA PRO A 119 -19.34 3.55 4.39
C PRO A 119 -17.88 3.24 4.05
N ASP A 120 -17.52 1.96 4.08
CA ASP A 120 -16.15 1.46 3.90
C ASP A 120 -15.45 2.01 2.64
N CYS A 121 -16.16 2.13 1.52
CA CYS A 121 -15.60 2.66 0.28
C CYS A 121 -15.21 4.15 0.41
N ILE A 122 -16.05 4.94 1.08
CA ILE A 122 -15.82 6.37 1.33
C ILE A 122 -14.68 6.54 2.34
N ALA A 123 -14.71 5.77 3.43
CA ALA A 123 -13.64 5.80 4.44
C ALA A 123 -12.28 5.49 3.81
N LYS A 124 -12.18 4.44 2.98
CA LYS A 124 -10.94 4.09 2.25
C LYS A 124 -10.49 5.21 1.32
N GLN A 125 -11.40 5.77 0.51
CA GLN A 125 -11.04 6.85 -0.41
C GLN A 125 -10.57 8.12 0.32
N ARG A 126 -11.24 8.51 1.40
CA ARG A 126 -10.96 9.74 2.15
C ARG A 126 -9.73 9.65 3.04
N THR A 127 -9.41 8.45 3.50
CA THR A 127 -8.31 8.26 4.46
C THR A 127 -7.08 7.59 3.85
N ARG A 128 -7.09 7.37 2.53
CA ARG A 128 -5.93 6.88 1.80
C ARG A 128 -4.77 7.87 2.00
N PRO A 129 -3.63 7.43 2.56
CA PRO A 129 -2.47 8.29 2.69
C PRO A 129 -1.98 8.75 1.33
N VAL A 130 -1.76 10.05 1.19
CA VAL A 130 -1.13 10.63 -0.01
C VAL A 130 0.35 10.77 0.30
N ARG A 131 1.20 10.02 -0.40
CA ARG A 131 2.64 10.29 -0.31
C ARG A 131 2.92 11.64 -0.94
N SER A 132 3.51 12.58 -0.20
CA SER A 132 4.15 13.73 -0.83
C SER A 132 5.31 13.19 -1.67
N LYS A 133 5.42 13.65 -2.92
CA LYS A 133 6.65 13.42 -3.70
C LYS A 133 7.79 14.09 -2.91
N ALA A 134 8.70 13.28 -2.37
CA ALA A 134 10.01 13.75 -1.95
C ALA A 134 10.85 14.05 -3.19
#